data_AF-A0A7K6RYM9-F1
#
_entry.id   AF-A0A7K6RYM9-F1
#
_cell.length_a   1.000
_cell.length_b   1.000
_cell.length_c   1.000
_cell.angle_alpha   90.00
_cell.angle_beta   90.00
_cell.angle_gamma   90.00
#
_symmetry.space_group_name_H-M   'P 1'
#
loop_
_entity.id
_entity.type
_entity.pdbx_description
1 polymer ?
#
loop_
_entity_poly.entity_id
_entity_poly.type
_entity_poly.pdbx_seq_one_letter_code
_entity_poly.pdbx_strand_id
1 'polypeptide(L)'
;QLLGNQDHIKVELEKLKKTYSSQQQKLEERVMAMGKELQEAKGAIGDTEHKLVQQAAMLLTSQSQLQEVEAENSQLQLRLKELNEEYRTRLTQYIKDVADYMDSKSSNVTGPSKAPADHAHMKRFVDSMLKDIRASYKSREEQLAGAARGYKKRMKNLVKKHENLLIAYGLQREQIRSLGSSAMDCGPAELHFSITDPELQTNTTRELNRLREDKAKLEMQLQELQVVAGLLAFRSLFMIKICFFSPRQLDEEGWVEVRKQLREFAHSTQEDLEQKRSQLLTRAIVAEEQVSELQEYIDKHLAR
;
A
#
# COMPACT_ATOMS: atom_id res chain seq x y z
N GLN A 1 -67.92 46.07 30.88
CA GLN A 1 -66.68 45.90 30.07
C GLN A 1 -65.59 45.06 30.77
N LEU A 2 -65.83 44.45 31.94
CA LEU A 2 -64.81 43.68 32.69
C LEU A 2 -64.58 42.24 32.21
N LEU A 3 -65.59 41.58 31.64
CA LEU A 3 -65.51 40.18 31.18
C LEU A 3 -64.61 39.99 29.95
N GLY A 4 -64.60 40.95 29.01
CA GLY A 4 -63.74 40.87 27.81
C GLY A 4 -62.24 40.92 28.11
N ASN A 5 -61.84 41.61 29.18
CA ASN A 5 -60.43 41.66 29.61
C ASN A 5 -59.99 40.35 30.28
N GLN A 6 -60.89 39.67 30.99
CA GLN A 6 -60.59 38.41 31.66
C GLN A 6 -60.34 37.28 30.66
N ASP A 7 -61.12 37.22 29.58
CA ASP A 7 -60.93 36.22 28.53
C ASP A 7 -59.69 36.50 27.67
N HIS A 8 -59.37 37.77 27.42
CA HIS A 8 -58.12 38.15 26.76
C HIS A 8 -56.88 37.73 27.58
N ILE A 9 -56.87 37.98 28.89
CA ILE A 9 -55.78 37.57 29.79
C ILE A 9 -55.63 36.05 29.82
N LYS A 10 -56.73 35.28 29.81
CA LYS A 10 -56.69 33.81 29.74
C LYS A 10 -56.05 33.32 28.43
N VAL A 11 -56.39 33.94 27.30
CA VAL A 11 -55.82 33.57 26.00
C VAL A 11 -54.32 33.85 25.95
N GLU A 12 -53.87 34.99 26.46
CA GLU A 12 -52.44 35.32 26.53
C GLU A 12 -51.67 34.40 27.50
N LEU A 13 -52.27 34.03 28.64
CA LEU A 13 -51.70 33.02 29.54
C LEU A 13 -51.55 31.64 28.88
N GLU A 14 -52.55 31.20 28.13
CA GLU A 14 -52.48 29.93 27.40
C GLU A 14 -51.44 29.97 26.27
N LYS A 15 -51.30 31.10 25.57
CA LYS A 15 -50.20 31.28 24.61
C LYS A 15 -48.84 31.21 25.30
N LEU A 16 -48.66 31.92 26.43
CA LEU A 16 -47.41 31.91 27.18
C LEU A 16 -47.07 30.50 27.67
N LYS A 17 -48.04 29.78 28.23
CA LYS A 17 -47.89 28.39 28.66
C LYS A 17 -47.47 27.47 27.52
N LYS A 18 -48.09 27.60 26.34
CA LYS A 18 -47.71 26.84 25.14
C LYS A 18 -46.31 27.17 24.64
N THR A 19 -45.92 28.45 24.66
CA THR A 19 -44.55 28.84 24.27
C THR A 19 -43.51 28.28 25.23
N TYR A 20 -43.79 28.33 26.54
CA TYR A 20 -42.91 27.78 27.57
C TYR A 20 -42.80 26.26 27.46
N SER A 21 -43.92 25.54 27.26
CA SER A 21 -43.88 24.08 27.06
C SER A 21 -43.11 23.70 25.80
N SER A 22 -43.24 24.46 24.71
CA SER A 22 -42.46 24.22 23.49
C SER A 22 -40.97 24.49 23.69
N GLN A 23 -40.61 25.55 24.42
CA GLN A 23 -39.21 25.83 24.75
C GLN A 23 -38.62 24.75 25.66
N GLN A 24 -39.37 24.29 26.66
CA GLN A 24 -38.98 23.22 27.56
C GLN A 24 -38.72 21.92 26.79
N GLN A 25 -39.64 21.53 25.89
CA GLN A 25 -39.46 20.36 25.04
C GLN A 25 -38.23 20.47 24.14
N LYS A 26 -37.98 21.62 23.52
CA LYS A 26 -36.78 21.85 22.70
C LYS A 26 -35.48 21.72 23.50
N LEU A 27 -35.48 22.19 24.76
CA LEU A 27 -34.32 22.04 25.64
C LEU A 27 -34.10 20.58 26.02
N GLU A 28 -35.16 19.84 26.34
CA GLU A 28 -35.09 18.40 26.64
C GLU A 28 -34.57 17.61 25.45
N GLU A 29 -35.09 17.86 24.25
CA GLU A 29 -34.61 17.26 23.00
C GLU A 29 -33.12 17.56 22.75
N ARG A 30 -32.68 18.81 22.98
CA ARG A 30 -31.28 19.20 22.81
C ARG A 30 -30.37 18.54 23.85
N VAL A 31 -30.80 18.41 25.09
CA VAL A 31 -30.06 17.69 26.14
C VAL A 31 -29.94 16.20 25.79
N MET A 32 -31.02 15.59 25.30
CA MET A 32 -30.97 14.20 24.83
C MET A 32 -30.03 14.02 23.63
N ALA A 33 -30.07 14.92 22.65
CA ALA A 33 -29.17 14.89 21.50
C ALA A 33 -27.70 15.00 21.92
N MET A 34 -27.36 16.00 22.75
CA MET A 34 -26.00 16.15 23.29
C MET A 34 -25.57 14.95 24.13
N GLY A 35 -26.48 14.34 24.90
CA GLY A 35 -26.20 13.13 25.67
C GLY A 35 -25.86 11.93 24.79
N LYS A 36 -26.55 11.79 23.66
CA LYS A 36 -26.27 10.74 22.66
C LYS A 36 -24.92 10.98 21.97
N GLU A 37 -24.66 12.20 21.52
CA GLU A 37 -23.37 12.58 20.91
C GLU A 37 -22.20 12.36 21.87
N LEU A 38 -22.35 12.70 23.15
CA LEU A 38 -21.34 12.47 24.17
C LEU A 38 -21.06 10.96 24.35
N GLN A 39 -22.10 10.13 24.36
CA GLN A 39 -21.97 8.69 24.51
C GLN A 39 -21.29 8.06 23.28
N GLU A 40 -21.65 8.50 22.08
CA GLU A 40 -21.01 8.07 20.83
C GLU A 40 -19.52 8.48 20.79
N ALA A 41 -19.21 9.72 21.18
CA ALA A 41 -17.83 10.20 21.28
C ALA A 41 -17.00 9.40 22.29
N LYS A 42 -17.57 9.07 23.46
CA LYS A 42 -16.89 8.22 24.46
C LYS A 42 -16.65 6.80 23.94
N GLY A 43 -17.61 6.23 23.21
CA GLY A 43 -17.44 4.93 22.55
C GLY A 43 -16.30 4.96 21.53
N ALA A 44 -16.28 5.97 20.67
CA ALA A 44 -15.21 6.15 19.69
C ALA A 44 -13.83 6.31 20.34
N ILE A 45 -13.73 7.07 21.43
CA ILE A 45 -12.48 7.21 22.20
C ILE A 45 -12.03 5.84 22.73
N GLY A 46 -12.93 5.09 23.37
CA GLY A 46 -12.60 3.74 23.88
C GLY A 46 -12.11 2.79 22.78
N ASP A 47 -12.75 2.82 21.61
CA ASP A 47 -12.34 2.03 20.44
C ASP A 47 -10.94 2.42 19.94
N THR A 48 -10.62 3.73 19.92
CA THR A 48 -9.28 4.20 19.53
C THR A 48 -8.21 3.83 20.56
N GLU A 49 -8.52 3.90 21.85
CA GLU A 49 -7.62 3.48 22.92
C GLU A 49 -7.33 1.98 22.85
N HIS A 50 -8.34 1.15 22.62
CA HIS A 50 -8.17 -0.29 22.46
C HIS A 50 -7.30 -0.64 21.24
N LYS A 51 -7.53 0.02 20.11
CA LYS A 51 -6.68 -0.13 18.91
C LYS A 51 -5.23 0.29 19.18
N LEU A 52 -5.03 1.39 19.92
CA LEU A 52 -3.70 1.88 20.26
C LEU A 52 -2.96 0.90 21.18
N VAL A 53 -3.62 0.34 22.20
CA VAL A 53 -3.06 -0.70 23.06
C VAL A 53 -2.71 -1.97 22.26
N GLN A 54 -3.59 -2.39 21.35
CA GLN A 54 -3.33 -3.54 20.49
C GLN A 54 -2.10 -3.30 19.60
N GLN A 55 -1.99 -2.12 18.99
CA GLN A 55 -0.83 -1.74 18.18
C GLN A 55 0.45 -1.68 19.00
N ALA A 56 0.41 -1.14 20.23
CA ALA A 56 1.56 -1.11 21.12
C ALA A 56 2.02 -2.53 21.50
N ALA A 57 1.09 -3.45 21.79
CA ALA A 57 1.41 -4.85 22.06
C ALA A 57 2.05 -5.52 20.84
N MET A 58 1.50 -5.31 19.63
CA MET A 58 2.08 -5.84 18.40
C MET A 58 3.50 -5.29 18.14
N LEU A 59 3.70 -4.00 18.35
CA LEU A 59 5.02 -3.36 18.18
C LEU A 59 6.05 -3.97 19.14
N LEU A 60 5.69 -4.16 20.41
CA LEU A 60 6.57 -4.81 21.40
C LEU A 60 6.91 -6.25 21.00
N THR A 61 5.95 -7.03 20.51
CA THR A 61 6.23 -8.40 20.04
C THR A 61 7.15 -8.40 18.82
N SER A 62 6.95 -7.48 17.87
CA SER A 62 7.83 -7.33 16.71
C SER A 62 9.24 -6.88 17.11
N GLN A 63 9.37 -6.00 18.10
CA GLN A 63 10.66 -5.54 18.59
C GLN A 63 11.44 -6.65 19.30
N SER A 64 10.76 -7.48 20.08
CA SER A 64 11.36 -8.67 20.70
C SER A 64 11.87 -9.67 19.65
N GLN A 65 11.07 -9.94 18.61
CA GLN A 65 11.46 -10.82 17.51
C GLN A 65 12.67 -10.27 16.73
N LEU A 66 12.75 -8.94 16.53
CA LEU A 66 13.90 -8.32 15.89
C LEU A 66 15.17 -8.55 16.71
N GLN A 67 15.12 -8.35 18.02
CA GLN A 67 16.26 -8.59 18.91
C GLN A 67 16.71 -10.05 18.92
N GLU A 68 15.76 -10.99 18.89
CA GLU A 68 16.06 -12.43 18.80
C GLU A 68 16.80 -12.75 17.49
N VAL A 69 16.30 -12.27 16.36
CA VAL A 69 16.94 -12.47 15.05
C VAL A 69 18.31 -11.78 14.96
N GLU A 70 18.49 -10.61 15.58
CA GLU A 70 19.79 -9.93 15.67
C GLU A 70 20.81 -10.72 16.49
N ALA A 71 20.37 -11.33 17.60
CA ALA A 71 21.20 -12.21 18.42
C ALA A 71 21.59 -13.48 17.65
N GLU A 72 20.63 -14.13 16.96
CA GLU A 72 20.91 -15.28 16.09
C GLU A 72 21.90 -14.94 14.98
N ASN A 73 21.75 -13.77 14.34
CA ASN A 73 22.67 -13.31 13.29
C ASN A 73 24.09 -13.16 13.85
N SER A 74 24.22 -12.57 15.03
CA SER A 74 25.51 -12.42 15.72
C SER A 74 26.14 -13.78 16.05
N GLN A 75 25.35 -14.74 16.51
CA GLN A 75 25.81 -16.11 16.78
C GLN A 75 26.25 -16.83 15.50
N LEU A 76 25.48 -16.73 14.42
CA LEU A 76 25.82 -17.34 13.12
C LEU A 76 27.10 -16.71 12.53
N GLN A 77 27.28 -15.40 12.69
CA GLN A 77 28.51 -14.73 12.29
C GLN A 77 29.73 -15.24 13.07
N LEU A 78 29.60 -15.44 14.38
CA LEU A 78 30.66 -16.03 15.19
C LEU A 78 30.97 -17.45 14.72
N ARG A 79 29.95 -18.28 14.50
CA ARG A 79 30.14 -19.67 14.04
C ARG A 79 30.83 -19.74 12.68
N LEU A 80 30.53 -18.80 11.78
CA LEU A 80 31.21 -18.69 10.49
C LEU A 80 32.70 -18.34 10.66
N LYS A 81 33.03 -17.43 11.59
CA LYS A 81 34.43 -17.07 11.88
C LYS A 81 35.21 -18.26 12.44
N GLU A 82 34.63 -18.99 13.40
CA GLU A 82 35.22 -20.21 13.96
C GLU A 82 35.50 -21.25 12.87
N LEU A 83 34.50 -21.53 12.04
CA LEU A 83 34.65 -22.52 10.97
C LEU A 83 35.70 -22.09 9.92
N ASN A 84 35.78 -20.81 9.61
CA ASN A 84 36.82 -20.27 8.72
C ASN A 84 38.22 -20.46 9.31
N GLU A 85 38.37 -20.21 10.61
CA GLU A 85 39.65 -20.40 11.31
C GLU A 85 40.03 -21.89 11.38
N GLU A 86 39.06 -22.79 11.59
CA GLU A 86 39.29 -24.24 11.48
C GLU A 86 39.79 -24.63 10.08
N TYR A 87 39.19 -24.09 9.01
CA TYR A 87 39.65 -24.32 7.64
C TYR A 87 41.07 -23.79 7.41
N ARG A 88 41.39 -22.58 7.89
CA ARG A 88 42.73 -22.00 7.78
C ARG A 88 43.78 -22.81 8.54
N THR A 89 43.46 -23.23 9.76
CA THR A 89 44.34 -24.06 10.59
C THR A 89 44.61 -25.39 9.90
N ARG A 90 43.57 -26.05 9.38
CA ARG A 90 43.71 -27.32 8.66
C ARG A 90 44.55 -27.17 7.38
N LEU A 91 44.31 -26.11 6.61
CA LEU A 91 45.11 -25.82 5.41
C LEU A 91 46.58 -25.56 5.75
N THR A 92 46.83 -24.82 6.84
CA THR A 92 48.19 -24.54 7.33
C THR A 92 48.89 -25.82 7.77
N GLN A 93 48.20 -26.69 8.50
CA GLN A 93 48.72 -27.99 8.89
C GLN A 93 49.05 -28.85 7.66
N TYR A 94 48.17 -28.87 6.65
CA TYR A 94 48.42 -29.57 5.41
C TYR A 94 49.66 -29.07 4.67
N ILE A 95 49.87 -27.75 4.61
CA ILE A 95 51.08 -27.15 4.01
C ILE A 95 52.31 -27.54 4.82
N LYS A 96 52.21 -27.48 6.16
CA LYS A 96 53.29 -27.86 7.06
C LYS A 96 53.67 -29.34 6.92
N ASP A 97 52.70 -30.24 6.88
CA ASP A 97 52.94 -31.68 6.70
C ASP A 97 53.65 -31.97 5.37
N VAL A 98 53.28 -31.25 4.30
CA VAL A 98 53.96 -31.34 3.00
C VAL A 98 55.41 -30.82 3.08
N ALA A 99 55.63 -29.70 3.78
CA ALA A 99 56.97 -29.13 3.98
C ALA A 99 57.86 -30.06 4.84
N ASP A 100 57.36 -30.52 5.99
CA ASP A 100 58.05 -31.42 6.90
C ASP A 100 58.42 -32.74 6.19
N TYR A 101 57.55 -33.27 5.34
CA TYR A 101 57.86 -34.43 4.51
C TYR A 101 58.98 -34.16 3.50
N MET A 102 58.97 -33.00 2.83
CA MET A 102 60.00 -32.61 1.86
C MET A 102 61.37 -32.40 2.54
N ASP A 103 61.39 -31.76 3.72
CA ASP A 103 62.59 -31.54 4.52
C ASP A 103 63.15 -32.86 5.08
N SER A 104 62.28 -33.75 5.58
CA SER A 104 62.65 -35.10 6.06
C SER A 104 63.25 -35.98 4.98
N LYS A 105 62.96 -35.70 3.70
CA LYS A 105 63.54 -36.40 2.56
C LYS A 105 64.89 -35.83 2.14
N SER A 106 65.11 -34.52 2.31
CA SER A 106 66.37 -33.84 2.00
C SER A 106 67.52 -34.25 2.92
N SER A 107 67.23 -34.58 4.18
CA SER A 107 68.22 -34.96 5.19
C SER A 107 68.67 -36.43 5.14
N ASN A 108 67.94 -37.30 4.43
CA ASN A 108 68.17 -38.76 4.40
C ASN A 108 68.90 -39.27 3.13
N VAL A 109 69.50 -38.39 2.32
CA VAL A 109 70.11 -38.73 1.01
C VAL A 109 71.55 -39.22 1.14
N THR A 110 71.79 -40.31 1.88
CA THR A 110 73.10 -41.02 1.84
C THR A 110 72.98 -42.53 1.57
N GLY A 111 71.87 -43.02 0.99
CA GLY A 111 71.70 -44.45 0.65
C GLY A 111 70.66 -44.73 -0.46
N PRO A 112 70.63 -45.94 -1.04
CA PRO A 112 69.85 -46.25 -2.24
C PRO A 112 68.34 -46.04 -2.00
N SER A 113 67.74 -45.22 -2.87
CA SER A 113 66.42 -44.61 -2.70
C SER A 113 65.26 -45.62 -2.64
N LYS A 114 64.52 -45.67 -1.53
CA LYS A 114 63.20 -46.33 -1.41
C LYS A 114 62.06 -45.49 -2.02
N ALA A 115 62.26 -45.02 -3.26
CA ALA A 115 61.36 -44.09 -3.95
C ALA A 115 59.86 -44.50 -4.07
N PRO A 116 59.47 -45.79 -4.23
CA PRO A 116 58.07 -46.15 -4.49
C PRO A 116 57.15 -46.09 -3.26
N ALA A 117 57.65 -46.46 -2.08
CA ALA A 117 56.87 -46.49 -0.84
C ALA A 117 56.59 -45.07 -0.33
N ASP A 118 57.58 -44.20 -0.44
CA ASP A 118 57.49 -42.81 0.02
C ASP A 118 56.51 -42.01 -0.85
N HIS A 119 56.54 -42.20 -2.18
CA HIS A 119 55.57 -41.59 -3.10
C HIS A 119 54.13 -42.05 -2.82
N ALA A 120 53.94 -43.29 -2.38
CA ALA A 120 52.63 -43.81 -2.01
C ALA A 120 52.04 -43.14 -0.76
N HIS A 121 52.87 -42.76 0.23
CA HIS A 121 52.41 -42.05 1.43
C HIS A 121 51.99 -40.60 1.12
N MET A 122 52.80 -39.86 0.36
CA MET A 122 52.45 -38.51 -0.10
C MET A 122 51.16 -38.53 -0.92
N LYS A 123 51.05 -39.49 -1.85
CA LYS A 123 49.84 -39.67 -2.66
C LYS A 123 48.61 -39.90 -1.79
N ARG A 124 48.68 -40.80 -0.80
CA ARG A 124 47.55 -41.05 0.13
C ARG A 124 47.15 -39.81 0.94
N PHE A 125 48.12 -38.99 1.36
CA PHE A 125 47.84 -37.77 2.10
C PHE A 125 47.13 -36.72 1.24
N VAL A 126 47.64 -36.47 0.04
CA VAL A 126 47.01 -35.57 -0.95
C VAL A 126 45.62 -36.09 -1.34
N ASP A 127 45.47 -37.40 -1.54
CA ASP A 127 44.18 -38.03 -1.84
C ASP A 127 43.18 -37.85 -0.67
N SER A 128 43.63 -37.95 0.58
CA SER A 128 42.79 -37.69 1.77
C SER A 128 42.37 -36.22 1.85
N MET A 129 43.30 -35.29 1.61
CA MET A 129 43.01 -33.85 1.60
C MET A 129 42.00 -33.50 0.51
N LEU A 130 42.19 -34.01 -0.71
CA LEU A 130 41.26 -33.79 -1.82
C LEU A 130 39.88 -34.37 -1.53
N LYS A 131 39.81 -35.52 -0.85
CA LYS A 131 38.55 -36.12 -0.42
C LYS A 131 37.82 -35.24 0.60
N ASP A 132 38.53 -34.70 1.58
CA ASP A 132 37.95 -33.83 2.62
C ASP A 132 37.46 -32.50 2.02
N ILE A 133 38.24 -31.90 1.12
CA ILE A 133 37.85 -30.69 0.38
C ILE A 133 36.58 -30.95 -0.43
N ARG A 134 36.52 -32.04 -1.20
CA ARG A 134 35.33 -32.40 -1.99
C ARG A 134 34.11 -32.64 -1.09
N ALA A 135 34.28 -33.31 0.05
CA ALA A 135 33.19 -33.55 1.00
C ALA A 135 32.66 -32.26 1.64
N SER A 136 33.56 -31.33 2.01
CA SER A 136 33.20 -30.01 2.53
C SER A 136 32.40 -29.19 1.51
N TYR A 137 32.89 -29.11 0.26
CA TYR A 137 32.18 -28.39 -0.80
C TYR A 137 30.81 -29.00 -1.08
N LYS A 138 30.70 -30.34 -1.12
CA LYS A 138 29.43 -31.04 -1.30
C LYS A 138 28.44 -30.75 -0.17
N SER A 139 28.89 -30.78 1.09
CA SER A 139 28.06 -30.44 2.25
C SER A 139 27.55 -29.00 2.18
N ARG A 140 28.42 -28.05 1.83
CA ARG A 140 28.03 -26.64 1.67
C ARG A 140 27.06 -26.43 0.51
N GLU A 141 27.27 -27.10 -0.61
CA GLU A 141 26.35 -27.08 -1.75
C GLU A 141 24.97 -27.61 -1.36
N GLU A 142 24.91 -28.73 -0.64
CA GLU A 142 23.67 -29.31 -0.13
C GLU A 142 22.93 -28.37 0.83
N GLN A 143 23.66 -27.67 1.71
CA GLN A 143 23.09 -26.66 2.60
C GLN A 143 22.51 -25.47 1.82
N LEU A 144 23.25 -24.94 0.85
CA LEU A 144 22.78 -23.83 0.00
C LEU A 144 21.58 -24.24 -0.85
N ALA A 145 21.60 -25.43 -1.44
CA ALA A 145 20.48 -25.98 -2.18
C ALA A 145 19.27 -26.23 -1.25
N GLY A 146 19.50 -26.68 -0.02
CA GLY A 146 18.48 -26.81 1.02
C GLY A 146 17.82 -25.47 1.37
N ALA A 147 18.63 -24.45 1.65
CA ALA A 147 18.15 -23.09 1.94
C ALA A 147 17.37 -22.50 0.76
N ALA A 148 17.89 -22.59 -0.46
CA ALA A 148 17.22 -22.13 -1.68
C ALA A 148 15.85 -22.81 -1.87
N ARG A 149 15.78 -24.13 -1.68
CA ARG A 149 14.50 -24.88 -1.70
C ARG A 149 13.56 -24.41 -0.59
N GLY A 150 14.07 -24.15 0.60
CA GLY A 150 13.33 -23.61 1.73
C GLY A 150 12.73 -22.23 1.46
N TYR A 151 13.52 -21.29 0.91
CA TYR A 151 13.05 -19.97 0.50
C TYR A 151 11.97 -20.08 -0.59
N LYS A 152 12.19 -20.90 -1.62
CA LYS A 152 11.19 -21.15 -2.67
C LYS A 152 9.87 -21.70 -2.10
N LYS A 153 9.94 -22.59 -1.11
CA LYS A 153 8.75 -23.13 -0.43
C LYS A 153 8.03 -22.04 0.39
N ARG A 154 8.76 -21.24 1.18
CA ARG A 154 8.20 -20.13 1.94
C ARG A 154 7.54 -19.09 1.05
N MET A 155 8.19 -18.75 -0.07
CA MET A 155 7.68 -17.79 -1.03
C MET A 155 6.36 -18.29 -1.66
N LYS A 156 6.29 -19.55 -2.08
CA LYS A 156 5.04 -20.16 -2.56
C LYS A 156 3.92 -20.13 -1.51
N ASN A 157 4.24 -20.35 -0.23
CA ASN A 157 3.25 -20.26 0.83
C ASN A 157 2.75 -18.83 1.07
N LEU A 158 3.64 -17.84 0.96
CA LEU A 158 3.27 -16.43 1.06
C LEU A 158 2.32 -16.01 -0.07
N VAL A 159 2.61 -16.43 -1.30
CA VAL A 159 1.73 -16.20 -2.47
C VAL A 159 0.34 -16.79 -2.24
N LYS A 160 0.25 -18.03 -1.74
CA LYS A 160 -1.05 -18.64 -1.41
C LYS A 160 -1.82 -17.88 -0.33
N LYS A 161 -1.13 -17.40 0.71
CA LYS A 161 -1.76 -16.57 1.75
C LYS A 161 -2.26 -15.24 1.16
N HIS A 162 -1.48 -14.63 0.28
CA HIS A 162 -1.86 -13.42 -0.44
C HIS A 162 -3.10 -13.63 -1.30
N GLU A 163 -3.15 -14.72 -2.07
CA GLU A 163 -4.33 -15.10 -2.86
C GLU A 163 -5.58 -15.27 -1.98
N ASN A 164 -5.46 -16.00 -0.86
CA ASN A 164 -6.57 -16.17 0.08
C ASN A 164 -7.03 -14.83 0.68
N LEU A 165 -6.10 -13.94 1.01
CA LEU A 165 -6.41 -12.62 1.53
C LEU A 165 -7.11 -11.75 0.49
N LEU A 166 -6.68 -11.80 -0.78
CA LEU A 166 -7.36 -11.11 -1.87
C LEU A 166 -8.79 -11.60 -2.06
N ILE A 167 -9.03 -12.91 -1.94
CA ILE A 167 -10.38 -13.48 -2.01
C ILE A 167 -11.25 -12.95 -0.85
N ALA A 168 -10.73 -12.96 0.38
CA ALA A 168 -11.44 -12.45 1.54
C ALA A 168 -11.73 -10.94 1.43
N TYR A 169 -10.75 -10.18 0.95
CA TYR A 169 -10.88 -8.75 0.69
C TYR A 169 -11.94 -8.44 -0.38
N GLY A 170 -11.92 -9.18 -1.49
CA GLY A 170 -12.93 -9.06 -2.56
C GLY A 170 -14.35 -9.34 -2.05
N LEU A 171 -14.51 -10.40 -1.24
CA LEU A 171 -15.80 -10.71 -0.60
C LEU A 171 -16.26 -9.59 0.33
N GLN A 172 -15.36 -9.06 1.16
CA GLN A 172 -15.67 -7.96 2.08
C GLN A 172 -16.10 -6.69 1.32
N ARG A 173 -15.41 -6.37 0.22
CA ARG A 173 -15.81 -5.25 -0.66
C ARG A 173 -17.20 -5.40 -1.22
N GLU A 174 -17.55 -6.59 -1.69
CA GLU A 174 -18.87 -6.87 -2.25
C GLU A 174 -19.95 -6.78 -1.17
N GLN A 175 -19.66 -7.25 0.04
CA GLN A 175 -20.54 -7.08 1.19
C GLN A 175 -20.76 -5.60 1.53
N ILE A 176 -19.70 -4.79 1.57
CA ILE A 176 -19.81 -3.35 1.82
C ILE A 176 -20.59 -2.66 0.69
N ARG A 177 -20.38 -3.04 -0.56
CA ARG A 177 -21.11 -2.51 -1.72
C ARG A 177 -22.59 -2.85 -1.69
N SER A 178 -22.95 -4.04 -1.20
CA SER A 178 -24.34 -4.50 -1.12
C SER A 178 -25.09 -3.97 0.12
N LEU A 179 -24.41 -3.75 1.26
CA LEU A 179 -25.00 -3.17 2.47
C LEU A 179 -24.96 -1.62 2.49
N GLY A 180 -23.97 -1.01 1.83
CA GLY A 180 -23.70 0.42 1.91
C GLY A 180 -24.61 1.27 1.02
N SER A 181 -25.09 2.39 1.55
CA SER A 181 -25.57 3.49 0.70
C SER A 181 -24.41 4.07 -0.13
N SER A 182 -24.71 4.66 -1.28
CA SER A 182 -23.77 5.09 -2.34
C SER A 182 -22.53 5.92 -1.95
N ALA A 183 -22.38 6.29 -0.67
CA ALA A 183 -21.29 7.11 -0.13
C ALA A 183 -20.17 6.32 0.58
N MET A 184 -20.28 4.99 0.72
CA MET A 184 -19.28 4.20 1.45
C MET A 184 -18.11 3.77 0.56
N ASP A 185 -16.90 4.29 0.85
CA ASP A 185 -15.68 3.89 0.16
C ASP A 185 -15.30 2.44 0.49
N CYS A 186 -15.24 1.60 -0.54
CA CYS A 186 -14.85 0.21 -0.42
C CYS A 186 -13.30 0.02 -0.42
N GLY A 187 -12.52 1.11 -0.63
CA GLY A 187 -11.04 1.19 -0.61
C GLY A 187 -10.38 1.16 -2.01
N PRO A 188 -9.11 0.69 -2.14
CA PRO A 188 -8.43 0.39 -3.41
C PRO A 188 -8.77 -0.96 -4.09
N ALA A 189 -8.93 -0.99 -5.42
CA ALA A 189 -9.27 -2.23 -6.16
C ALA A 189 -8.22 -3.36 -6.00
N GLU A 190 -8.65 -4.63 -6.11
CA GLU A 190 -7.79 -5.83 -5.98
C GLU A 190 -6.56 -5.82 -6.91
N LEU A 191 -6.71 -5.16 -8.06
CA LEU A 191 -5.65 -4.90 -9.04
C LEU A 191 -4.41 -4.24 -8.44
N HIS A 192 -4.58 -3.34 -7.46
CA HIS A 192 -3.47 -2.64 -6.83
C HIS A 192 -2.58 -3.57 -5.97
N PHE A 193 -3.06 -4.78 -5.69
CA PHE A 193 -2.35 -5.77 -4.88
C PHE A 193 -1.80 -6.93 -5.72
N SER A 194 -1.75 -6.82 -7.06
CA SER A 194 -1.21 -7.88 -7.91
C SER A 194 0.30 -8.06 -7.71
N ILE A 195 0.74 -9.30 -7.47
CA ILE A 195 2.16 -9.65 -7.41
C ILE A 195 2.74 -9.55 -8.83
N THR A 196 3.72 -8.66 -9.04
CA THR A 196 4.33 -8.42 -10.36
C THR A 196 5.51 -9.37 -10.66
N ASP A 197 6.02 -10.07 -9.64
CA ASP A 197 7.19 -10.94 -9.78
C ASP A 197 6.93 -12.15 -10.72
N PRO A 198 7.66 -12.26 -11.85
CA PRO A 198 7.45 -13.31 -12.84
C PRO A 198 7.77 -14.73 -12.35
N GLU A 199 8.65 -14.89 -11.34
CA GLU A 199 8.97 -16.21 -10.77
C GLU A 199 7.84 -16.76 -9.89
N LEU A 200 6.96 -15.88 -9.42
CA LEU A 200 5.86 -16.18 -8.51
C LEU A 200 4.52 -16.29 -9.22
N GLN A 201 4.39 -15.67 -10.39
CA GLN A 201 3.17 -15.77 -11.18
C GLN A 201 3.13 -17.05 -12.02
N THR A 202 2.14 -17.89 -11.73
CA THR A 202 1.69 -18.94 -12.65
C THR A 202 1.12 -18.32 -13.93
N ASN A 203 1.11 -19.06 -15.04
CA ASN A 203 0.54 -18.55 -16.30
C ASN A 203 -0.91 -18.07 -16.10
N THR A 204 -1.68 -18.80 -15.29
CA THR A 204 -3.08 -18.48 -14.95
C THR A 204 -3.22 -17.18 -14.16
N THR A 205 -2.31 -16.89 -13.22
CA THR A 205 -2.34 -15.63 -12.46
C THR A 205 -1.93 -14.44 -13.32
N ARG A 206 -0.98 -14.63 -14.26
CA ARG A 206 -0.65 -13.63 -15.29
C ARG A 206 -1.84 -13.29 -16.17
N GLU A 207 -2.56 -14.30 -16.65
CA GLU A 207 -3.77 -14.09 -17.45
C GLU A 207 -4.88 -13.42 -16.65
N LEU A 208 -5.10 -13.81 -15.39
CA LEU A 208 -6.05 -13.14 -14.51
C LEU A 208 -5.71 -11.66 -14.29
N ASN A 209 -4.43 -11.31 -14.10
CA ASN A 209 -4.02 -9.92 -13.94
C ASN A 209 -4.29 -9.09 -15.21
N ARG A 210 -3.98 -9.63 -16.39
CA ARG A 210 -4.32 -8.98 -17.68
C ARG A 210 -5.82 -8.77 -17.82
N LEU A 211 -6.63 -9.79 -17.52
CA LEU A 211 -8.09 -9.70 -17.60
C LEU A 211 -8.66 -8.66 -16.62
N ARG A 212 -8.08 -8.54 -15.43
CA ARG A 212 -8.49 -7.52 -14.48
C ARG A 212 -8.14 -6.11 -14.99
N GLU A 213 -6.96 -5.92 -15.58
CA GLU A 213 -6.56 -4.63 -16.16
C GLU A 213 -7.49 -4.22 -17.30
N ASP A 214 -7.81 -5.16 -18.19
CA ASP A 214 -8.72 -4.92 -19.30
C ASP A 214 -10.15 -4.66 -18.82
N LYS A 215 -10.59 -5.35 -17.77
CA LYS A 215 -11.86 -5.03 -17.08
C LYS A 215 -11.87 -3.59 -16.56
N ALA A 216 -10.82 -3.15 -15.86
CA ALA A 216 -10.75 -1.79 -15.34
C ALA A 216 -10.74 -0.73 -16.45
N LYS A 217 -10.06 -0.99 -17.57
CA LYS A 217 -10.10 -0.11 -18.76
C LYS A 217 -11.51 -0.01 -19.33
N LEU A 218 -12.19 -1.15 -19.47
CA LEU A 218 -13.57 -1.19 -19.98
C LEU A 218 -14.55 -0.49 -19.03
N GLU A 219 -14.38 -0.64 -17.71
CA GLU A 219 -15.20 0.07 -16.71
C GLU A 219 -15.00 1.59 -16.79
N MET A 220 -13.76 2.08 -16.95
CA MET A 220 -13.51 3.51 -17.17
C MET A 220 -14.16 4.01 -18.48
N GLN A 221 -14.00 3.27 -19.58
CA GLN A 221 -14.62 3.64 -20.86
C GLN A 221 -16.15 3.68 -20.76
N LEU A 222 -16.75 2.75 -20.02
CA LEU A 222 -18.20 2.72 -19.82
C LEU A 222 -18.65 3.92 -18.97
N GLN A 223 -17.89 4.28 -17.93
CA GLN A 223 -18.17 5.45 -17.12
C GLN A 223 -18.04 6.76 -17.92
N GLU A 224 -17.02 6.88 -18.78
CA GLU A 224 -16.88 8.00 -19.72
C GLU A 224 -18.05 8.09 -20.69
N LEU A 225 -18.43 6.98 -21.33
CA LEU A 225 -19.58 6.93 -22.22
C LEU A 225 -20.88 7.26 -21.51
N GLN A 226 -21.03 6.87 -20.24
CA GLN A 226 -22.21 7.16 -19.44
C GLN A 226 -22.29 8.65 -19.06
N VAL A 227 -21.15 9.31 -18.81
CA VAL A 227 -21.06 10.76 -18.63
C VAL A 227 -21.38 11.50 -19.94
N VAL A 228 -20.84 11.04 -21.07
CA VAL A 228 -21.12 11.59 -22.40
C VAL A 228 -22.59 11.42 -22.77
N ALA A 229 -23.17 10.24 -22.52
CA ALA A 229 -24.59 9.98 -22.73
C ALA A 229 -25.47 10.83 -21.81
N GLY A 230 -25.07 11.02 -20.55
CA GLY A 230 -25.73 11.93 -19.61
C GLY A 230 -25.71 13.38 -20.08
N LEU A 231 -24.57 13.85 -20.58
CA LEU A 231 -24.42 15.19 -21.18
C LEU A 231 -25.25 15.36 -22.45
N LEU A 232 -25.29 14.35 -23.32
CA LEU A 232 -26.10 14.35 -24.55
C LEU A 232 -27.59 14.30 -24.21
N ALA A 233 -28.01 13.54 -23.20
CA ALA A 233 -29.37 13.51 -22.70
C ALA A 233 -29.77 14.85 -22.06
N PHE A 234 -28.89 15.46 -21.26
CA PHE A 234 -29.10 16.79 -20.68
C PHE A 234 -29.21 17.87 -21.76
N ARG A 235 -28.35 17.82 -22.78
CA ARG A 235 -28.38 18.72 -23.94
C ARG A 235 -29.64 18.50 -24.79
N SER A 236 -30.09 17.27 -24.94
CA SER A 236 -31.34 16.93 -25.63
C SER A 236 -32.56 17.41 -24.83
N LEU A 237 -32.57 17.27 -23.50
CA LEU A 237 -33.63 17.77 -22.63
C LEU A 237 -33.66 19.31 -22.61
N PHE A 238 -32.50 19.95 -22.64
CA PHE A 238 -32.35 21.40 -22.78
C PHE A 238 -32.85 21.89 -24.15
N MET A 239 -32.48 21.20 -25.24
CA MET A 239 -33.03 21.43 -26.59
C MET A 239 -34.54 21.22 -26.64
N ILE A 240 -35.09 20.17 -26.02
CA ILE A 240 -36.53 19.91 -25.95
C ILE A 240 -37.23 21.01 -25.15
N LYS A 241 -36.63 21.50 -24.05
CA LYS A 241 -37.16 22.60 -23.25
C LYS A 241 -37.15 23.94 -24.00
N ILE A 242 -36.17 24.16 -24.88
CA ILE A 242 -36.14 25.28 -25.82
C ILE A 242 -37.19 25.11 -26.93
N CYS A 243 -37.34 23.90 -27.49
CA CYS A 243 -38.35 23.61 -28.51
C CYS A 243 -39.79 23.60 -27.97
N PHE A 244 -40.00 23.47 -26.66
CA PHE A 244 -41.31 23.58 -26.01
C PHE A 244 -41.80 25.03 -25.89
N PHE A 245 -40.94 26.03 -26.13
CA PHE A 245 -41.39 27.35 -26.50
C PHE A 245 -41.87 27.29 -27.96
N SER A 246 -43.18 27.10 -28.12
CA SER A 246 -43.82 27.22 -29.44
C SER A 246 -43.37 28.53 -30.11
N PRO A 247 -42.90 28.52 -31.38
CA PRO A 247 -42.47 29.72 -32.11
C PRO A 247 -43.56 30.77 -32.35
N ARG A 248 -44.75 30.61 -31.75
CA ARG A 248 -45.94 31.40 -32.06
C ARG A 248 -46.19 32.58 -31.13
N GLN A 249 -45.47 32.72 -30.01
CA GLN A 249 -45.57 33.90 -29.12
C GLN A 249 -44.28 34.11 -28.27
N LEU A 250 -43.13 34.30 -28.92
CA LEU A 250 -41.99 34.94 -28.26
C LEU A 250 -41.90 36.35 -28.82
N ASP A 251 -42.28 37.33 -28.00
CA ASP A 251 -42.09 38.74 -28.34
C ASP A 251 -40.58 39.10 -28.40
N GLU A 252 -40.29 40.32 -28.81
CA GLU A 252 -38.92 40.82 -28.94
C GLU A 252 -38.17 40.81 -27.58
N GLU A 253 -38.87 41.03 -26.47
CA GLU A 253 -38.35 40.93 -25.10
C GLU A 253 -37.87 39.50 -24.76
N GLY A 254 -38.61 38.47 -25.18
CA GLY A 254 -38.23 37.07 -24.97
C GLY A 254 -36.93 36.69 -25.70
N TRP A 255 -36.72 37.23 -26.90
CA TRP A 255 -35.46 37.04 -27.64
C TRP A 255 -34.29 37.85 -27.07
N VAL A 256 -34.56 39.00 -26.45
CA VAL A 256 -33.54 39.75 -25.70
C VAL A 256 -33.07 38.95 -24.48
N GLU A 257 -33.99 38.33 -23.73
CA GLU A 257 -33.64 37.52 -22.55
C GLU A 257 -32.83 36.26 -22.93
N VAL A 258 -33.19 35.56 -24.01
CA VAL A 258 -32.41 34.42 -24.51
C VAL A 258 -31.00 34.84 -24.93
N ARG A 259 -30.85 35.97 -25.65
CA ARG A 259 -29.53 36.51 -26.04
C ARG A 259 -28.70 36.92 -24.83
N LYS A 260 -29.34 37.45 -23.79
CA LYS A 260 -28.70 37.80 -22.51
C LYS A 260 -28.21 36.56 -21.78
N GLN A 261 -29.06 35.54 -21.62
CA GLN A 261 -28.68 34.27 -20.98
C GLN A 261 -27.53 33.56 -21.73
N LEU A 262 -27.54 33.59 -23.06
CA LEU A 262 -26.45 33.02 -23.85
C LEU A 262 -25.12 33.76 -23.63
N ARG A 263 -25.17 35.09 -23.49
CA ARG A 263 -24.00 35.93 -23.23
C ARG A 263 -23.48 35.74 -21.80
N GLU A 264 -24.37 35.66 -20.82
CA GLU A 264 -24.03 35.37 -19.42
C GLU A 264 -23.42 33.98 -19.28
N PHE A 265 -24.00 32.96 -19.93
CA PHE A 265 -23.44 31.62 -19.95
C PHE A 265 -22.05 31.59 -20.62
N ALA A 266 -21.90 32.27 -21.75
CA ALA A 266 -20.61 32.36 -22.44
C ALA A 266 -19.55 33.08 -21.59
N HIS A 267 -19.89 34.19 -20.94
CA HIS A 267 -18.98 34.93 -20.07
C HIS A 267 -18.62 34.16 -18.80
N SER A 268 -19.59 33.55 -18.12
CA SER A 268 -19.33 32.73 -16.93
C SER A 268 -18.47 31.52 -17.24
N THR A 269 -18.74 30.83 -18.37
CA THR A 269 -17.92 29.69 -18.79
C THR A 269 -16.49 30.11 -19.16
N GLN A 270 -16.35 31.26 -19.82
CA GLN A 270 -15.05 31.84 -20.17
C GLN A 270 -14.25 32.19 -18.91
N GLU A 271 -14.86 32.87 -17.94
CA GLU A 271 -14.22 33.26 -16.67
C GLU A 271 -13.76 32.04 -15.86
N ASP A 272 -14.60 31.01 -15.75
CA ASP A 272 -14.25 29.74 -15.10
C ASP A 272 -13.04 29.06 -15.75
N LEU A 273 -12.96 29.09 -17.08
CA LEU A 273 -11.85 28.51 -17.83
C LEU A 273 -10.56 29.32 -17.67
N GLU A 274 -10.65 30.65 -17.68
CA GLU A 274 -9.52 31.54 -17.43
C GLU A 274 -8.99 31.42 -15.99
N GLN A 275 -9.88 31.24 -15.02
CA GLN A 275 -9.51 30.98 -13.63
C GLN A 275 -8.84 29.61 -13.47
N LYS A 276 -9.37 28.55 -14.08
CA LYS A 276 -8.70 27.23 -14.06
C LYS A 276 -7.35 27.27 -14.77
N ARG A 277 -7.27 27.98 -15.90
CA ARG A 277 -6.02 28.17 -16.64
C ARG A 277 -4.97 28.88 -15.79
N SER A 278 -5.33 29.96 -15.10
CA SER A 278 -4.39 30.69 -14.22
C SER A 278 -3.95 29.84 -13.03
N GLN A 279 -4.86 29.10 -12.39
CA GLN A 279 -4.51 28.17 -11.30
C GLN A 279 -3.55 27.06 -11.76
N LEU A 280 -3.80 26.46 -12.93
CA LEU A 280 -2.91 25.45 -13.50
C LEU A 280 -1.55 26.04 -13.85
N LEU A 281 -1.50 27.25 -14.39
CA LEU A 281 -0.25 27.94 -14.70
C LEU A 281 0.58 28.16 -13.43
N THR A 282 -0.04 28.65 -12.35
CA THR A 282 0.64 28.86 -11.06
C THR A 282 1.17 27.53 -10.51
N ARG A 283 0.37 26.45 -10.57
CA ARG A 283 0.82 25.13 -10.11
C ARG A 283 1.97 24.58 -10.95
N ALA A 284 1.97 24.82 -12.27
CA ALA A 284 3.05 24.41 -13.16
C ALA A 284 4.35 25.16 -12.83
N ILE A 285 4.29 26.48 -12.63
CA ILE A 285 5.45 27.30 -12.25
C ILE A 285 6.05 26.82 -10.93
N VAL A 286 5.23 26.58 -9.90
CA VAL A 286 5.71 26.06 -8.61
C VAL A 286 6.36 24.69 -8.75
N ALA A 287 5.80 23.80 -9.58
CA ALA A 287 6.39 22.50 -9.85
C ALA A 287 7.73 22.61 -10.60
N GLU A 288 7.84 23.52 -11.57
CA GLU A 288 9.10 23.80 -12.28
C GLU A 288 10.19 24.36 -11.34
N GLU A 289 9.81 25.22 -10.40
CA GLU A 289 10.72 25.75 -9.37
C GLU A 289 11.20 24.64 -8.42
N GLN A 290 10.30 23.78 -7.94
CA GLN A 290 10.66 22.62 -7.11
C GLN A 290 11.61 21.65 -7.84
N VAL A 291 11.39 21.39 -9.13
CA VAL A 291 12.30 20.56 -9.93
C VAL A 291 13.67 21.23 -10.08
N SER A 292 13.69 22.54 -10.27
CA SER A 292 14.95 23.31 -10.37
C SER A 292 15.74 23.30 -9.06
N GLU A 293 15.06 23.44 -7.91
CA GLU A 293 15.68 23.32 -6.58
C GLU A 293 16.27 21.93 -6.33
N LEU A 294 15.53 20.88 -6.71
CA LEU A 294 16.02 19.49 -6.59
C LEU A 294 17.23 19.25 -7.50
N GLN A 295 17.21 19.78 -8.71
CA GLN A 295 18.34 19.69 -9.64
C GLN A 295 19.57 20.43 -9.08
N GLU A 296 19.39 21.64 -8.55
CA GLU A 296 20.48 22.40 -7.92
C GLU A 296 21.04 21.67 -6.68
N TYR A 297 20.18 21.01 -5.89
CA TYR A 297 20.60 20.19 -4.77
C TYR A 297 21.46 18.99 -5.22
N ILE A 298 21.03 18.30 -6.28
CA ILE A 298 21.78 17.18 -6.89
C ILE A 298 23.14 17.69 -7.38
N ASP A 299 23.18 18.80 -8.12
CA ASP A 299 24.41 19.35 -8.69
C ASP A 299 25.39 19.82 -7.61
N LYS A 300 24.90 20.35 -6.47
CA LYS A 300 25.75 20.80 -5.36
C LYS A 300 26.23 19.66 -4.45
N HIS A 301 25.41 18.64 -4.22
CA HIS A 301 25.65 17.65 -3.15
C HIS A 301 25.90 16.23 -3.63
N LEU A 302 25.42 15.87 -4.82
CA LEU A 302 25.44 14.49 -5.32
C LEU A 302 26.29 14.31 -6.59
N ALA A 303 26.59 15.39 -7.33
CA ALA A 303 27.54 15.36 -8.43
C ALA A 303 29.00 15.39 -7.89
N ARG A 304 29.54 14.20 -7.58
CA ARG A 304 30.98 13.91 -7.53
C ARG A 304 31.31 12.80 -8.51
#